data_AF-M8ASL7-F1
#
_entry.id   AF-M8ASL7-F1
#
_cell.length_a   1.000
_cell.length_b   1.000
_cell.length_c   1.000
_cell.angle_alpha   90.00
_cell.angle_beta   90.00
_cell.angle_gamma   90.00
#
_symmetry.space_group_name_H-M   'P 1'
#
loop_
_entity.id
_entity.type
_entity.pdbx_description
1 polymer ?
#
loop_
_entity_poly.entity_id
_entity_poly.type
_entity_poly.pdbx_seq_one_letter_code
_entity_poly.pdbx_strand_id
1 'polypeptide(L)'
;MICSRSLVLVAYRSLRGLVAYIRAYFRTMSEHQAMHCLLFTEVNLWGAMEMARQQGHTEGTMLSQYSAYKAAATAAQHPEPDAVAEFFMSSFPMMPLPMEDGETFVLDVDRIQQLLSEYCTALDDSVRSTVPVLSEGGSKFLSCILRDFHEEERFVCTKVNAMLKKYTQRTGITDGI
;
A
#
# COMPACT_ATOMS: atom_id res chain seq x y z
N MET A 1 -10.44 -20.12 -5.64
CA MET A 1 -9.22 -19.90 -6.44
C MET A 1 -9.47 -18.73 -7.39
N ILE A 2 -8.71 -17.65 -7.27
CA ILE A 2 -8.79 -16.53 -8.22
C ILE A 2 -8.16 -17.02 -9.53
N CYS A 3 -8.92 -17.00 -10.63
CA CYS A 3 -8.44 -17.44 -11.94
C CYS A 3 -7.19 -16.63 -12.35
N SER A 4 -6.14 -17.32 -12.82
CA SER A 4 -4.89 -16.71 -13.31
C SER A 4 -5.13 -15.60 -14.34
N ARG A 5 -6.14 -15.78 -15.21
CA ARG A 5 -6.55 -14.80 -16.21
C ARG A 5 -7.11 -13.51 -15.60
N SER A 6 -7.85 -13.59 -14.50
CA SER A 6 -8.36 -12.42 -13.78
C SER A 6 -7.22 -11.66 -13.12
N LEU A 7 -6.24 -12.37 -12.55
CA LEU A 7 -5.06 -11.74 -11.96
C LEU A 7 -4.21 -11.00 -13.00
N VAL A 8 -3.98 -11.61 -14.17
CA VAL A 8 -3.26 -10.97 -15.28
C VAL A 8 -3.99 -9.72 -15.78
N LEU A 9 -5.32 -9.76 -15.88
CA LEU A 9 -6.12 -8.60 -16.28
C LEU A 9 -6.02 -7.46 -15.26
N VAL A 10 -6.08 -7.77 -13.97
CA VAL A 10 -5.93 -6.80 -12.88
C VAL A 10 -4.53 -6.19 -12.88
N ALA A 11 -3.48 -7.01 -13.02
CA ALA A 11 -2.11 -6.54 -13.12
C ALA A 11 -1.89 -5.62 -14.33
N TYR A 12 -2.44 -5.99 -15.49
CA TYR A 12 -2.37 -5.18 -16.70
C TYR A 12 -3.08 -3.83 -16.53
N ARG A 13 -4.29 -3.82 -15.95
CA ARG A 13 -5.03 -2.58 -15.65
C ARG A 13 -4.29 -1.71 -14.64
N SER A 14 -3.71 -2.31 -13.61
CA SER A 14 -2.89 -1.62 -12.61
C SER A 14 -1.67 -0.94 -13.25
N LEU A 15 -0.93 -1.67 -14.08
CA LEU A 15 0.23 -1.12 -14.80
C LEU A 15 -0.17 0.05 -15.70
N ARG A 16 -1.27 -0.07 -16.44
CA ARG A 16 -1.80 1.04 -17.26
C ARG A 16 -2.19 2.25 -16.42
N GLY A 17 -2.75 2.03 -15.24
CA GLY A 17 -3.04 3.10 -14.28
C GLY A 17 -1.77 3.85 -13.85
N LEU A 18 -0.72 3.11 -13.48
CA LEU A 18 0.56 3.71 -13.08
C LEU A 18 1.22 4.52 -14.22
N VAL A 19 1.25 3.96 -15.43
CA VAL A 19 1.79 4.66 -16.61
C VAL A 19 0.99 5.94 -16.90
N ALA A 20 -0.34 5.87 -16.82
CA ALA A 20 -1.19 7.04 -17.01
C ALA A 20 -1.00 8.10 -15.91
N TYR A 21 -0.82 7.68 -14.66
CA TYR A 21 -0.52 8.58 -13.55
C TYR A 21 0.76 9.37 -13.81
N ILE A 22 1.86 8.66 -14.09
CA ILE A 22 3.18 9.29 -14.31
C ILE A 22 3.11 10.28 -15.47
N ARG A 23 2.45 9.92 -16.58
CA ARG A 23 2.29 10.82 -17.73
C ARG A 23 1.42 12.04 -17.46
N ALA A 24 0.39 11.89 -16.63
CA ALA A 24 -0.47 13.00 -16.25
C ALA A 24 0.22 13.91 -15.20
N TYR A 25 1.11 13.36 -14.40
CA TYR A 25 1.93 14.10 -13.44
C TYR A 25 3.09 14.85 -14.12
N PHE A 26 3.78 14.21 -15.08
CA PHE A 26 4.86 14.79 -15.87
C PHE A 26 4.38 15.09 -17.30
N ARG A 27 4.03 16.36 -17.57
CA ARG A 27 3.43 16.76 -18.86
C ARG A 27 4.26 16.46 -20.11
N THR A 28 5.58 16.33 -19.96
CA THR A 28 6.51 16.10 -21.08
C THR A 28 6.88 14.63 -21.29
N MET A 29 6.38 13.73 -20.45
CA MET A 29 6.83 12.34 -20.43
C MET A 29 6.04 11.46 -21.41
N SER A 30 6.76 10.75 -22.28
CA SER A 30 6.16 9.76 -23.19
C SER A 30 5.78 8.47 -22.45
N GLU A 31 4.92 7.66 -23.07
CA GLU A 31 4.53 6.35 -22.53
C GLU A 31 5.72 5.41 -22.36
N HIS A 32 6.64 5.41 -23.32
CA HIS A 32 7.84 4.59 -23.25
C HIS A 32 8.73 5.01 -22.08
N GLN A 33 8.92 6.30 -21.86
CA GLN A 33 9.72 6.79 -20.73
C GLN A 33 9.08 6.43 -19.39
N ALA A 34 7.76 6.58 -19.25
CA ALA A 34 7.05 6.20 -18.04
C ALA A 34 7.17 4.68 -17.75
N MET A 35 7.03 3.84 -18.78
CA MET A 35 7.26 2.39 -18.65
C MET A 35 8.70 2.07 -18.30
N HIS A 36 9.67 2.77 -18.90
CA HIS A 36 11.08 2.58 -18.60
C HIS A 36 11.39 2.90 -17.14
N CYS A 37 10.90 4.02 -16.62
CA CYS A 37 11.06 4.36 -15.20
C CYS A 37 10.46 3.28 -14.28
N LEU A 38 9.24 2.80 -14.59
CA LEU A 38 8.62 1.73 -13.80
C LEU A 38 9.39 0.41 -13.87
N LEU A 39 9.96 0.03 -15.02
CA LEU A 39 10.72 -1.20 -15.15
C LEU A 39 12.02 -1.17 -14.34
N PHE A 40 12.72 -0.04 -14.36
CA PHE A 40 13.96 0.13 -13.59
C PHE A 40 13.74 0.29 -12.09
N THR A 41 12.51 0.57 -11.66
CA THR A 41 12.17 0.74 -10.24
C THR A 41 11.34 -0.43 -9.70
N GLU A 42 11.31 -1.56 -10.41
CA GLU A 42 10.54 -2.75 -10.02
C GLU A 42 9.05 -2.45 -9.77
N VAL A 43 8.48 -1.56 -10.60
CA VAL A 43 7.08 -1.09 -10.53
C VAL A 43 6.79 -0.29 -9.24
N ASN A 44 7.82 0.27 -8.60
CA ASN A 44 7.66 1.23 -7.52
C ASN A 44 7.34 2.63 -8.09
N LEU A 45 6.13 3.12 -7.81
CA LEU A 45 5.65 4.43 -8.27
C LEU A 45 6.50 5.59 -7.75
N TRP A 46 6.88 5.58 -6.47
CA TRP A 46 7.69 6.64 -5.88
C TRP A 46 9.09 6.68 -6.50
N GLY A 47 9.73 5.50 -6.62
CA GLY A 47 11.01 5.38 -7.31
C GLY A 47 10.94 5.85 -8.77
N ALA A 48 9.84 5.55 -9.47
CA ALA A 48 9.64 5.95 -10.86
C ALA A 48 9.46 7.47 -10.99
N MET A 49 8.76 8.11 -10.06
CA MET A 49 8.64 9.57 -10.01
C MET A 49 9.99 10.23 -9.72
N GLU A 50 10.77 9.70 -8.77
CA GLU A 50 12.08 10.25 -8.44
C GLU A 50 13.07 10.11 -9.61
N MET A 51 13.05 8.98 -10.29
CA MET A 51 13.84 8.78 -11.51
C MET A 51 13.42 9.75 -12.62
N ALA A 52 12.12 10.00 -12.78
CA ALA A 52 11.63 10.97 -13.75
C ALA A 52 12.06 12.41 -13.42
N ARG A 53 12.10 12.78 -12.13
CA ARG A 53 12.65 14.07 -11.65
C ARG A 53 14.12 14.20 -12.00
N GLN A 54 14.91 13.17 -11.72
CA GLN A 54 16.35 13.15 -12.04
C GLN A 54 16.62 13.25 -13.55
N GLN A 55 15.70 12.75 -14.38
CA GLN A 55 15.75 12.90 -15.84
C GLN A 55 15.32 14.29 -16.34
N GLY A 56 14.99 15.21 -15.44
CA GLY A 56 14.64 16.60 -15.75
C GLY A 56 13.20 16.79 -16.23
N HIS A 57 12.30 15.84 -15.99
CA HIS A 57 10.89 15.99 -16.35
C HIS A 57 10.20 17.04 -15.46
N THR A 58 9.47 17.95 -16.09
CA THR A 58 8.78 19.04 -15.38
C THR A 58 7.54 18.52 -14.68
N GLU A 59 7.50 18.68 -13.36
CA GLU A 59 6.35 18.31 -12.53
C GLU A 59 5.14 19.19 -12.80
N GLY A 60 3.97 18.58 -12.72
CA GLY A 60 2.72 19.32 -12.69
C GLY A 60 2.43 19.96 -11.33
N THR A 61 1.68 21.05 -11.34
CA THR A 61 1.19 21.75 -10.12
C THR A 61 0.26 20.85 -9.29
N MET A 62 -0.14 21.25 -8.08
CA MET A 62 -1.12 20.52 -7.24
C MET A 62 -2.41 20.10 -7.98
N LEU A 63 -2.92 20.93 -8.91
CA LEU A 63 -4.05 20.58 -9.81
C LEU A 63 -3.75 19.40 -10.76
N SER A 64 -2.47 19.14 -11.02
CA SER A 64 -1.97 18.00 -11.79
C SER A 64 -2.14 16.68 -11.04
N GLN A 65 -2.28 16.70 -9.71
CA GLN A 65 -2.39 15.47 -8.91
C GLN A 65 -3.78 14.84 -9.01
N TYR A 66 -4.85 15.64 -8.85
CA TYR A 66 -6.22 15.15 -9.05
C TYR A 66 -6.39 14.60 -10.48
N SER A 67 -5.90 15.35 -11.48
CA SER A 67 -5.94 14.90 -12.87
C SER A 67 -5.09 13.65 -13.12
N ALA A 68 -3.98 13.46 -12.41
CA ALA A 68 -3.19 12.24 -12.46
C ALA A 68 -3.89 11.03 -11.84
N TYR A 69 -4.51 11.17 -10.66
CA TYR A 69 -5.29 10.11 -10.04
C TYR A 69 -6.51 9.72 -10.89
N LYS A 70 -7.22 10.71 -11.43
CA LYS A 70 -8.33 10.48 -12.36
C LYS A 70 -7.87 9.76 -13.63
N ALA A 71 -6.75 10.19 -14.22
CA ALA A 71 -6.16 9.53 -15.39
C ALA A 71 -5.77 8.07 -15.11
N ALA A 72 -5.18 7.81 -13.94
CA ALA A 72 -4.81 6.47 -13.49
C ALA A 72 -6.04 5.57 -13.34
N ALA A 73 -7.08 6.04 -12.63
CA ALA A 73 -8.31 5.29 -12.42
C ALA A 73 -9.06 5.01 -13.74
N THR A 74 -9.05 5.99 -14.66
CA THR A 74 -9.61 5.83 -16.01
C THR A 74 -8.86 4.78 -16.81
N ALA A 75 -7.52 4.82 -16.81
CA ALA A 75 -6.69 3.86 -17.53
C ALA A 75 -6.78 2.43 -16.94
N ALA A 76 -6.98 2.33 -15.62
CA ALA A 76 -7.24 1.08 -14.92
C ALA A 76 -8.66 0.52 -15.14
N GLN A 77 -9.52 1.25 -15.87
CA GLN A 77 -10.93 0.89 -16.12
C GLN A 77 -11.74 0.76 -14.82
N HIS A 78 -11.53 1.68 -13.88
CA HIS A 78 -12.32 1.74 -12.66
C HIS A 78 -13.77 2.16 -12.97
N PRO A 79 -14.80 1.57 -12.34
CA PRO A 79 -16.21 1.93 -12.58
C PRO A 79 -16.51 3.40 -12.35
N GLU A 80 -15.90 3.98 -11.31
CA GLU A 80 -16.02 5.38 -10.93
C GLU A 80 -14.63 5.99 -10.73
N PRO A 81 -14.04 6.60 -11.77
CA PRO A 81 -12.71 7.21 -11.68
C PRO A 81 -12.64 8.44 -10.78
N ASP A 82 -13.71 9.24 -10.74
CA ASP A 82 -13.77 10.48 -9.96
C ASP A 82 -13.82 10.21 -8.46
N ALA A 83 -14.65 9.26 -8.02
CA ALA A 83 -14.75 8.85 -6.62
C ALA A 83 -13.40 8.32 -6.09
N VAL A 84 -12.65 7.57 -6.91
CA VAL A 84 -11.31 7.10 -6.55
C VAL A 84 -10.33 8.26 -6.42
N ALA A 85 -10.34 9.21 -7.36
CA ALA A 85 -9.47 10.38 -7.29
C ALA A 85 -9.75 11.24 -6.05
N GLU A 86 -11.03 11.47 -5.74
CA GLU A 86 -11.44 12.18 -4.52
C GLU A 86 -11.04 11.42 -3.26
N PHE A 87 -11.23 10.10 -3.24
CA PHE A 87 -10.79 9.25 -2.13
C PHE A 87 -9.28 9.37 -1.89
N PHE A 88 -8.46 9.32 -2.93
CA PHE A 88 -7.01 9.48 -2.78
C PHE A 88 -6.61 10.88 -2.30
N MET A 89 -7.25 11.94 -2.83
CA MET A 89 -6.96 13.31 -2.43
C MET A 89 -7.38 13.60 -0.98
N SER A 90 -8.48 13.02 -0.52
CA SER A 90 -9.01 13.19 0.85
C SER A 90 -8.33 12.29 1.88
N SER A 91 -7.97 11.06 1.51
CA SER A 91 -7.31 10.10 2.40
C SER A 91 -5.81 10.33 2.48
N PHE A 92 -5.21 10.88 1.43
CA PHE A 92 -3.78 11.20 1.43
C PHE A 92 -3.63 12.66 1.02
N PRO A 93 -4.11 13.62 1.85
CA PRO A 93 -3.73 15.01 1.68
C PRO A 93 -2.21 15.00 1.74
N MET A 94 -1.56 15.38 0.65
CA MET A 94 -0.12 15.30 0.55
C MET A 94 0.45 16.21 1.63
N MET A 95 0.79 15.65 2.80
CA MET A 95 1.67 16.33 3.73
C MET A 95 2.92 16.63 2.92
N PRO A 96 3.43 17.87 2.96
CA PRO A 96 4.82 18.08 2.59
C PRO A 96 5.61 17.29 3.63
N LEU A 97 5.92 16.03 3.31
CA LEU A 97 6.96 15.31 4.03
C LEU A 97 8.20 16.19 3.82
N PRO A 98 8.84 16.67 4.91
CA PRO A 98 10.06 17.42 4.78
C PRO A 98 11.01 16.59 3.93
N MET A 99 11.32 17.07 2.74
CA MET A 99 12.44 16.57 1.97
C MET A 99 13.67 17.07 2.71
N GLU A 100 14.05 16.39 3.79
CA GLU A 100 15.37 16.57 4.36
C GLU A 100 16.29 15.53 3.71
N ASP A 101 17.35 16.07 3.12
CA ASP A 101 18.37 15.38 2.35
C ASP A 101 18.90 14.14 3.07
N GLY A 102 18.87 13.00 2.38
CA GLY A 102 19.90 11.97 2.55
C GLY A 102 19.87 11.07 3.79
N GLU A 103 18.85 11.12 4.64
CA GLU A 103 18.73 10.15 5.74
C GLU A 103 17.76 9.02 5.36
N THR A 104 18.25 7.79 5.43
CA THR A 104 17.45 6.58 5.24
C THR A 104 16.31 6.64 6.25
N PHE A 105 15.06 6.74 5.77
CA PHE A 105 13.86 6.71 6.62
C PHE A 105 13.81 5.39 7.41
N VAL A 106 14.48 5.34 8.55
CA VAL A 106 14.24 4.35 9.58
C VAL A 106 12.95 4.79 10.24
N LEU A 107 11.83 4.31 9.70
CA LEU A 107 10.52 4.46 10.30
C LEU A 107 10.55 3.73 11.65
N ASP A 108 10.89 4.47 12.70
CA ASP A 108 10.77 4.01 14.08
C ASP A 108 9.28 3.83 14.42
N VAL A 109 8.97 2.81 15.22
CA VAL A 109 7.59 2.44 15.60
C VAL A 109 6.90 3.63 16.27
N ASP A 110 7.64 4.39 17.07
CA ASP A 110 7.14 5.59 17.73
C ASP A 110 6.81 6.70 16.73
N ARG A 111 7.59 6.85 15.66
CA ARG A 111 7.33 7.84 14.60
C ARG A 111 6.13 7.46 13.75
N ILE A 112 5.97 6.16 13.46
CA ILE A 112 4.77 5.64 12.79
C ILE A 112 3.53 5.90 13.66
N GLN A 113 3.60 5.59 14.95
CA GLN A 113 2.51 5.83 15.89
C GLN A 113 2.14 7.31 15.97
N GLN A 114 3.13 8.20 16.01
CA GLN A 114 2.91 9.64 16.04
C GLN A 114 2.20 10.13 14.77
N LEU A 115 2.69 9.77 13.59
CA LEU A 115 2.10 10.15 12.31
C LEU A 115 0.67 9.61 12.15
N LEU A 116 0.43 8.36 12.57
CA LEU A 116 -0.92 7.77 12.55
C LEU A 116 -1.85 8.46 13.53
N SER A 117 -1.38 8.82 14.73
CA SER A 117 -2.21 9.51 15.73
C SER A 117 -2.63 10.89 15.24
N GLU A 118 -1.70 11.64 14.64
CA GLU A 118 -1.92 12.99 14.13
C GLU A 118 -2.90 12.98 12.94
N TYR A 119 -2.75 12.01 12.04
CA TYR A 119 -3.68 11.76 10.94
C TYR A 119 -5.09 11.39 11.43
N CYS A 120 -5.20 10.48 12.42
CA CYS A 120 -6.49 10.10 13.00
C CYS A 120 -7.18 11.28 13.70
N THR A 121 -6.43 12.15 14.37
CA THR A 121 -6.99 13.36 15.00
C THR A 121 -7.39 14.44 13.99
N ALA A 122 -6.71 14.54 12.84
CA ALA A 122 -7.05 15.50 11.78
C ALA A 122 -8.32 15.11 11.02
N LEU A 123 -8.65 13.81 10.98
CA LEU A 123 -9.86 13.29 10.33
C LEU A 123 -11.14 13.54 11.14
N ASP A 124 -11.01 13.79 12.45
CA ASP A 124 -12.14 13.88 13.39
C ASP A 124 -13.04 15.11 13.17
N ASP A 125 -12.52 16.20 12.61
CA ASP A 125 -13.32 17.43 12.42
C ASP A 125 -14.19 17.42 11.15
N SER A 126 -13.86 16.58 10.15
CA SER A 126 -14.67 16.47 8.92
C SER A 126 -15.43 15.14 8.81
N VAL A 127 -15.04 14.11 9.56
CA VAL A 127 -15.59 12.75 9.44
C VAL A 127 -16.03 12.21 10.80
N ARG A 128 -16.95 12.92 11.46
CA ARG A 128 -17.98 12.23 12.26
C ARG A 128 -18.94 11.49 11.32
N SER A 129 -18.40 10.66 10.44
CA SER A 129 -19.20 9.67 9.72
C SER A 129 -19.28 8.48 10.63
N THR A 130 -20.47 8.30 11.21
CA THR A 130 -20.88 7.10 11.93
C THR A 130 -20.34 5.87 11.21
N VAL A 131 -19.31 5.23 11.78
CA VAL A 131 -18.87 3.91 11.32
C VAL A 131 -20.12 3.05 11.25
N PRO A 132 -20.53 2.59 10.05
CA PRO A 132 -21.78 1.88 9.92
C PRO A 132 -21.69 0.63 10.79
N VAL A 133 -22.55 0.57 11.80
CA VAL A 133 -22.65 -0.59 12.69
C VAL A 133 -22.85 -1.80 11.79
N LEU A 134 -21.92 -2.74 11.86
CA LEU A 134 -21.97 -3.96 11.07
C LEU A 134 -23.34 -4.62 11.29
N SER A 135 -23.98 -5.04 10.20
CA SER A 135 -25.19 -5.85 10.33
C SER A 135 -24.89 -7.09 11.17
N GLU A 136 -25.90 -7.63 11.85
CA GLU A 136 -25.72 -8.82 12.69
C GLU A 136 -25.07 -9.97 11.92
N GLY A 137 -25.41 -10.12 10.63
CA GLY A 137 -24.77 -11.09 9.72
C GLY A 137 -23.30 -10.78 9.44
N GLY A 138 -22.94 -9.51 9.20
CA GLY A 138 -21.55 -9.09 8.98
C GLY A 138 -20.68 -9.28 10.22
N SER A 139 -21.21 -8.97 11.40
CA SER A 139 -20.53 -9.20 12.69
C SER A 139 -20.29 -10.69 12.95
N LYS A 140 -21.29 -11.54 12.72
CA LYS A 140 -21.16 -13.01 12.84
C LYS A 140 -20.14 -13.56 11.84
N PHE A 141 -20.14 -13.09 10.59
CA PHE A 141 -19.20 -13.52 9.57
C PHE A 141 -17.75 -13.18 9.93
N LEU A 142 -17.49 -11.94 10.35
CA LEU A 142 -16.15 -11.53 10.83
C LEU A 142 -15.73 -12.30 12.07
N SER A 143 -16.64 -12.55 13.01
CA SER A 143 -16.35 -13.36 14.19
C SER A 143 -15.94 -14.78 13.83
N CYS A 144 -16.56 -15.38 12.81
CA CYS A 144 -16.15 -16.69 12.28
C CYS A 144 -14.74 -16.62 11.68
N ILE A 145 -14.46 -15.64 10.83
CA ILE A 145 -13.12 -15.48 10.22
C ILE A 145 -12.04 -15.32 11.29
N LEU A 146 -12.27 -14.46 12.28
CA LEU A 146 -11.32 -14.22 13.37
C LEU A 146 -11.07 -15.48 14.19
N ARG A 147 -12.11 -16.27 14.46
CA ARG A 147 -11.95 -17.56 15.14
C ARG A 147 -11.09 -18.52 14.32
N ASP A 148 -11.38 -18.68 13.02
CA ASP A 148 -10.66 -19.59 12.15
C ASP A 148 -9.17 -19.19 12.07
N PHE A 149 -8.89 -17.89 11.97
CA PHE A 149 -7.53 -17.35 12.00
C PHE A 149 -6.80 -17.67 13.31
N HIS A 150 -7.43 -17.43 14.47
CA HIS A 150 -6.82 -17.74 15.77
C HIS A 150 -6.62 -19.24 16.00
N GLU A 151 -7.47 -20.10 15.45
CA GLU A 151 -7.28 -21.55 15.49
C GLU A 151 -6.04 -21.97 14.68
N GLU A 152 -5.86 -21.41 13.48
CA GLU A 152 -4.69 -21.64 12.65
C GLU A 152 -3.40 -21.12 13.31
N GLU A 153 -3.44 -19.90 13.83
CA GLU A 153 -2.34 -19.30 14.59
C GLU A 153 -1.93 -20.20 15.77
N ARG A 154 -2.89 -20.66 16.56
CA ARG A 154 -2.65 -21.54 17.71
C ARG A 154 -2.07 -22.89 17.26
N PHE A 155 -2.56 -23.45 16.16
CA PHE A 155 -2.03 -24.70 15.61
C PHE A 155 -0.55 -24.56 15.22
N VAL A 156 -0.22 -23.50 14.49
CA VAL A 156 1.16 -23.20 14.07
C VAL A 156 2.05 -23.00 15.29
N CYS A 157 1.66 -22.14 16.23
CA CYS A 157 2.40 -21.90 17.47
C CYS A 157 2.64 -23.18 18.26
N THR A 158 1.63 -24.06 18.34
CA THR A 158 1.77 -25.36 19.03
C THR A 158 2.80 -26.26 18.35
N LYS A 159 2.79 -26.33 17.01
CA LYS A 159 3.75 -27.13 16.24
C LYS A 159 5.17 -26.58 16.38
N VAL A 160 5.34 -25.26 16.27
CA VAL A 160 6.64 -24.60 16.43
C VAL A 160 7.19 -24.85 17.83
N ASN A 161 6.39 -24.63 18.88
CA ASN A 161 6.81 -24.86 20.26
C ASN A 161 7.15 -26.34 20.52
N ALA A 162 6.39 -27.28 19.97
CA ALA A 162 6.71 -28.70 20.06
C ALA A 162 8.02 -29.07 19.34
N MET A 163 8.30 -28.44 18.20
CA MET A 163 9.54 -28.64 17.46
C MET A 163 10.74 -28.06 18.21
N LEU A 164 10.61 -26.84 18.74
CA LEU A 164 11.62 -26.20 19.59
C LEU A 164 11.93 -27.04 20.83
N LYS A 165 10.91 -27.59 21.50
CA LYS A 165 11.10 -28.49 22.64
C LYS A 165 11.82 -29.80 22.27
N LYS A 166 11.53 -30.36 21.10
CA LYS A 166 12.25 -31.55 20.59
C LYS A 166 13.69 -31.21 20.24
N TYR A 167 13.94 -30.02 19.70
CA TYR A 167 15.29 -29.56 19.37
C TYR A 167 16.13 -29.41 20.64
N THR A 168 15.63 -28.69 21.65
CA THR A 168 16.34 -28.51 22.93
C THR A 168 16.60 -29.81 23.69
N GLN A 169 15.70 -30.79 23.59
CA GLN A 169 15.93 -32.15 24.11
C GLN A 169 17.02 -32.93 23.35
N ARG A 170 17.23 -32.63 22.07
CA ARG A 170 18.28 -33.27 21.25
C ARG A 170 19.64 -32.59 21.38
N THR A 171 19.69 -31.28 21.58
CA THR A 171 20.94 -30.52 21.82
C THR A 171 21.38 -30.52 23.29
N GLY A 172 20.58 -31.07 24.21
CA GLY A 172 20.92 -31.18 25.64
C GLY A 172 21.77 -32.38 26.05
N ILE A 173 22.35 -33.15 25.11
CA ILE A 173 23.28 -34.25 25.42
C ILE A 173 24.49 -34.19 24.47
N THR A 174 25.36 -33.21 24.66
CA THR A 174 26.82 -33.29 24.41
C THR A 174 27.46 -32.01 24.95
N ASP A 175 27.58 -31.90 26.27
CA ASP A 175 28.62 -31.10 26.92
C ASP A 175 28.96 -31.83 28.23
N GLY A 176 29.95 -32.71 28.15
CA GLY A 176 30.36 -33.56 29.27
C GLY A 176 31.21 -34.75 28.83
N ILE A 177 32.44 -34.46 28.41
CA ILE A 177 33.73 -35.04 28.86
C ILE A 177 34.83 -34.47 27.96
#